data_AF-A0AAE6MKU7-F1
#
_entry.id   AF-A0AAE6MKU7-F1
#
_cell.length_a   1.000
_cell.length_b   1.000
_cell.length_c   1.000
_cell.angle_alpha   90.00
_cell.angle_beta   90.00
_cell.angle_gamma   90.00
#
_symmetry.space_group_name_H-M   'P 1'
#
loop_
_entity.id
_entity.type
_entity.pdbx_description
1 polymer ?
#
loop_
_entity_poly.entity_id
_entity_poly.type
_entity_poly.pdbx_seq_one_letter_code
_entity_poly.pdbx_strand_id
1 'polypeptide(L)'
;MKNALKKIFLVGILVNCATAFAQLPTRIVSGKLLINDGSLTPRPDKYAKLADSLDKKLKASPKDTTCLFYRALLLDRFNEQLAKPSPGEKGALENLQQAANLVEKAISLKMEDFRLKVLRAQIYKDLCYRFGADQSWQFNAKQVIERRKLFNSYKQLTNKFYDELAEIDKDNSYDYQKLKETSEYPIKS
;
A
#
# COMPACT_ATOMS: atom_id res chain seq x y z
N MET A 1 45.70 29.39 9.65
CA MET A 1 44.28 29.73 9.95
C MET A 1 43.25 29.19 8.95
N LYS A 2 43.50 29.17 7.62
CA LYS A 2 42.52 28.70 6.62
C LYS A 2 42.10 27.21 6.74
N ASN A 3 42.95 26.35 7.31
CA ASN A 3 42.68 24.91 7.46
C ASN A 3 41.86 24.53 8.71
N ALA A 4 41.84 25.40 9.74
CA ALA A 4 41.03 25.17 10.94
C ALA A 4 39.55 25.46 10.66
N LEU A 5 39.27 26.51 9.87
CA LEU A 5 37.92 26.89 9.45
C LEU A 5 37.25 25.82 8.58
N LYS A 6 38.00 25.16 7.68
CA LYS A 6 37.50 24.04 6.86
C LYS A 6 37.14 22.80 7.70
N LYS A 7 37.89 22.51 8.77
CA LYS A 7 37.60 21.38 9.67
C LYS A 7 36.36 21.63 10.52
N ILE A 8 36.14 22.88 10.97
CA ILE A 8 34.94 23.27 11.72
C ILE A 8 33.69 23.18 10.84
N PHE A 9 33.79 23.52 9.55
CA PHE A 9 32.68 23.40 8.60
C PHE A 9 32.29 21.92 8.33
N LEU A 10 33.26 21.00 8.28
CA LEU A 10 32.99 19.57 8.10
C LEU A 10 32.32 18.93 9.34
N VAL A 11 32.70 19.39 10.54
CA VAL A 11 32.10 18.92 11.81
C VAL A 11 30.68 19.47 11.97
N GLY A 12 30.39 20.68 11.48
CA GLY A 12 29.03 21.26 11.51
C GLY A 12 28.01 20.54 10.60
N ILE A 13 28.47 19.90 9.51
CA ILE A 13 27.59 19.12 8.62
C ILE A 13 27.22 17.76 9.24
N LEU A 14 28.12 17.16 10.03
CA LEU A 14 27.87 15.86 10.68
C LEU A 14 26.88 15.92 11.84
N VAL A 15 26.68 17.09 12.46
CA VAL A 15 25.80 17.25 13.63
C VAL A 15 24.33 17.49 13.25
N ASN A 16 24.01 17.74 11.97
CA ASN A 16 22.64 17.97 11.49
C ASN A 16 21.90 16.72 10.98
N CYS A 17 22.45 15.52 11.12
CA CYS A 17 21.74 14.27 10.76
C CYS A 17 20.72 13.81 11.82
N ALA A 18 20.55 14.53 12.93
CA ALA A 18 19.65 14.16 14.00
C ALA A 18 18.22 14.68 13.77
N THR A 19 17.49 14.07 12.83
CA THR A 19 16.05 13.72 12.94
C THR A 19 15.67 12.77 11.80
N ALA A 20 16.44 11.69 11.62
CA ALA A 20 15.93 10.55 10.89
C ALA A 20 14.78 9.97 11.72
N PHE A 21 13.54 10.35 11.42
CA PHE A 21 12.37 9.57 11.84
C PHE A 21 12.64 8.14 11.36
N ALA A 22 12.87 7.23 12.31
CA ALA A 22 13.08 5.83 12.03
C ALA A 22 12.05 5.39 10.98
N GLN A 23 12.54 4.91 9.83
CA GLN A 23 11.68 4.40 8.77
C GLN A 23 10.66 3.44 9.38
N LEU A 24 9.38 3.61 9.05
CA LEU A 24 8.31 2.78 9.60
C LEU A 24 8.70 1.30 9.40
N PRO A 25 8.90 0.53 10.48
CA PRO A 25 9.42 -0.82 10.36
C PRO A 25 8.38 -1.66 9.61
N THR A 26 8.84 -2.36 8.59
CA THR A 26 8.01 -3.19 7.71
C THR A 26 8.61 -4.57 7.58
N ARG A 27 7.77 -5.57 7.36
CA ARG A 27 8.19 -6.94 7.09
C ARG A 27 7.24 -7.59 6.08
N ILE A 28 7.76 -8.52 5.29
CA ILE A 28 6.93 -9.37 4.43
C ILE A 28 6.69 -10.68 5.18
N VAL A 29 5.43 -11.09 5.29
CA VAL A 29 5.02 -12.35 5.91
C VAL A 29 3.93 -12.96 5.05
N SER A 30 4.13 -14.22 4.63
CA SER A 30 3.18 -14.94 3.77
C SER A 30 2.77 -14.13 2.53
N GLY A 31 3.77 -13.59 1.83
CA GLY A 31 3.59 -12.79 0.62
C GLY A 31 2.95 -11.40 0.81
N LYS A 32 2.68 -10.97 2.05
CA LYS A 32 2.05 -9.69 2.39
C LYS A 32 3.02 -8.74 3.09
N LEU A 33 3.03 -7.46 2.71
CA LEU A 33 3.72 -6.41 3.45
C LEU A 33 2.89 -5.98 4.67
N LEU A 34 3.54 -5.98 5.83
CA LEU A 34 2.95 -5.62 7.12
C LEU A 34 3.81 -4.57 7.82
N ILE A 35 3.18 -3.78 8.70
CA ILE A 35 3.89 -2.93 9.66
C ILE A 35 4.39 -3.81 10.81
N ASN A 36 5.69 -3.73 11.11
CA ASN A 36 6.34 -4.54 12.13
C ASN A 36 6.42 -3.80 13.46
N ASP A 37 5.27 -3.60 14.12
CA ASP A 37 5.17 -2.83 15.36
C ASP A 37 4.61 -3.61 16.56
N GLY A 38 4.51 -4.94 16.41
CA GLY A 38 3.98 -5.86 17.41
C GLY A 38 2.45 -5.89 17.52
N SER A 39 1.71 -5.13 16.71
CA SER A 39 0.24 -5.17 16.74
C SER A 39 -0.30 -6.40 16.00
N LEU A 40 -1.31 -7.04 16.59
CA LEU A 40 -2.10 -8.07 15.90
C LEU A 40 -3.19 -7.45 15.00
N THR A 41 -3.63 -6.24 15.33
CA THR A 41 -4.70 -5.53 14.62
C THR A 41 -4.23 -4.16 14.13
N PRO A 42 -4.85 -3.62 13.06
CA PRO A 42 -4.55 -2.28 12.58
C PRO A 42 -4.85 -1.20 13.64
N ARG A 43 -3.88 -0.32 13.93
CA ARG A 43 -3.98 0.76 14.93
C ARG A 43 -3.89 2.15 14.29
N PRO A 44 -4.93 2.65 13.61
CA PRO A 44 -4.87 3.93 12.90
C PRO A 44 -4.56 5.12 13.83
N ASP A 45 -5.02 5.07 15.07
CA ASP A 45 -4.77 6.03 16.14
C ASP A 45 -3.27 6.21 16.43
N LYS A 46 -2.52 5.09 16.48
CA LYS A 46 -1.07 5.10 16.71
C LYS A 46 -0.31 5.82 15.59
N TYR A 47 -0.83 5.78 14.38
CA TYR A 47 -0.15 6.28 13.18
C TYR A 47 -0.69 7.62 12.67
N ALA A 48 -1.66 8.24 13.34
CA ALA A 48 -2.28 9.50 12.92
C ALA A 48 -1.23 10.61 12.70
N LYS A 49 -0.32 10.82 13.66
CA LYS A 49 0.75 11.83 13.55
C LYS A 49 1.71 11.57 12.37
N LEU A 50 1.98 10.30 12.08
CA LEU A 50 2.81 9.92 10.95
C LEU A 50 2.09 10.20 9.64
N ALA A 51 0.81 9.84 9.53
CA ALA A 51 -0.02 10.13 8.37
C ALA A 51 -0.07 11.65 8.08
N ASP A 52 -0.31 12.47 9.11
CA ASP A 52 -0.31 13.94 8.98
C ASP A 52 1.04 14.48 8.50
N SER A 53 2.14 13.92 9.01
CA SER A 53 3.50 14.30 8.59
C SER A 53 3.76 13.95 7.13
N LEU A 54 3.36 12.74 6.71
CA LEU A 54 3.47 12.28 5.32
C LEU A 54 2.63 13.15 4.39
N ASP A 55 1.40 13.49 4.77
CA ASP A 55 0.51 14.34 3.98
C ASP A 55 1.08 15.76 3.82
N LYS A 56 1.67 16.33 4.88
CA LYS A 56 2.38 17.62 4.79
C LYS A 56 3.59 17.54 3.85
N LYS A 57 4.39 16.47 3.95
CA LYS A 57 5.55 16.26 3.07
C LYS A 57 5.14 16.08 1.62
N LEU A 58 4.10 15.30 1.34
CA LEU A 58 3.61 15.08 -0.03
C LEU A 58 3.03 16.36 -0.65
N LYS A 59 2.47 17.27 0.15
CA LYS A 59 2.09 18.61 -0.33
C LYS A 59 3.31 19.43 -0.75
N ALA A 60 4.38 19.42 0.06
CA ALA A 60 5.61 20.17 -0.23
C ALA A 60 6.49 19.50 -1.30
N SER A 61 6.46 18.17 -1.41
CA SER A 61 7.32 17.35 -2.23
C SER A 61 6.53 16.18 -2.82
N PRO A 62 5.68 16.44 -3.83
CA PRO A 62 4.73 15.45 -4.35
C PRO A 62 5.37 14.27 -5.08
N LYS A 63 6.68 14.32 -5.34
CA LYS A 63 7.47 13.26 -5.98
C LYS A 63 8.31 12.45 -5.00
N ASP A 64 8.19 12.69 -3.69
CA ASP A 64 8.89 11.89 -2.68
C ASP A 64 8.31 10.47 -2.65
N THR A 65 8.99 9.54 -3.30
CA THR A 65 8.56 8.14 -3.45
C THR A 65 8.49 7.41 -2.11
N THR A 66 9.33 7.78 -1.14
CA THR A 66 9.29 7.19 0.20
C THR A 66 8.03 7.62 0.93
N CYS A 67 7.66 8.91 0.85
CA CYS A 67 6.41 9.39 1.41
C CYS A 67 5.19 8.78 0.71
N LEU A 68 5.23 8.64 -0.64
CA LEU A 68 4.16 7.98 -1.40
C LEU A 68 3.97 6.54 -0.93
N PHE A 69 5.06 5.78 -0.82
CA PHE A 69 5.05 4.38 -0.36
C PHE A 69 4.46 4.25 1.05
N TYR A 70 4.99 4.99 2.04
CA TYR A 70 4.51 4.86 3.41
C TYR A 70 3.08 5.34 3.59
N ARG A 71 2.67 6.39 2.85
CA ARG A 71 1.29 6.85 2.92
C ARG A 71 0.32 5.82 2.33
N ALA A 72 0.69 5.21 1.21
CA ALA A 72 -0.08 4.11 0.62
C ALA A 72 -0.16 2.90 1.56
N LEU A 73 0.94 2.53 2.21
CA LEU A 73 0.95 1.45 3.18
C LEU A 73 -0.02 1.70 4.33
N LEU A 74 -0.04 2.90 4.91
CA LEU A 74 -0.98 3.23 5.98
C LEU A 74 -2.44 3.15 5.49
N LEU A 75 -2.72 3.65 4.28
CA LEU A 75 -4.07 3.56 3.69
C LEU A 75 -4.50 2.10 3.50
N ASP A 76 -3.63 1.26 2.93
CA ASP A 76 -3.88 -0.17 2.77
C ASP A 76 -4.15 -0.87 4.11
N ARG A 77 -3.21 -0.74 5.06
CA ARG A 77 -3.30 -1.42 6.37
C ARG A 77 -4.56 -1.10 7.16
N PHE A 78 -5.09 0.11 7.04
CA PHE A 78 -6.30 0.52 7.76
C PHE A 78 -7.59 0.31 6.98
N ASN A 79 -7.49 -0.15 5.73
CA ASN A 79 -8.65 -0.37 4.85
C ASN A 79 -8.60 -1.72 4.12
N GLU A 80 -7.71 -2.64 4.50
CA GLU A 80 -7.72 -4.02 4.04
C GLU A 80 -8.94 -4.78 4.57
N GLN A 81 -9.21 -5.96 4.01
CA GLN A 81 -10.33 -6.81 4.42
C GLN A 81 -10.35 -7.11 5.93
N LEU A 82 -9.20 -7.31 6.59
CA LEU A 82 -9.15 -7.57 8.04
C LEU A 82 -9.54 -6.35 8.88
N ALA A 83 -9.15 -5.15 8.44
CA ALA A 83 -9.47 -3.88 9.11
C ALA A 83 -10.92 -3.47 8.90
N LYS A 84 -11.44 -3.77 7.70
CA LYS A 84 -12.72 -3.30 7.18
C LYS A 84 -13.44 -4.46 6.48
N PRO A 85 -14.06 -5.39 7.24
CA PRO A 85 -14.57 -6.66 6.71
C PRO A 85 -15.82 -6.56 5.85
N SER A 86 -16.51 -5.42 5.83
CA SER A 86 -17.64 -5.25 4.91
C SER A 86 -17.16 -4.64 3.58
N PRO A 87 -17.45 -5.25 2.42
CA PRO A 87 -17.09 -4.70 1.12
C PRO A 87 -17.62 -3.27 0.89
N GLY A 88 -18.78 -2.94 1.47
CA GLY A 88 -19.40 -1.62 1.40
C GLY A 88 -19.04 -0.67 2.54
N GLU A 89 -18.00 -0.97 3.34
CA GLU A 89 -17.64 -0.12 4.46
C GLU A 89 -17.18 1.28 4.02
N LYS A 90 -17.77 2.30 4.64
CA LYS A 90 -17.60 3.71 4.24
C LYS A 90 -16.13 4.14 4.31
N GLY A 91 -15.65 4.77 3.24
CA GLY A 91 -14.30 5.31 3.15
C GLY A 91 -13.23 4.27 2.76
N ALA A 92 -13.52 2.97 2.87
CA ALA A 92 -12.53 1.94 2.59
C ALA A 92 -12.14 1.91 1.11
N LEU A 93 -13.14 2.00 0.21
CA LEU A 93 -12.91 2.03 -1.23
C LEU A 93 -12.10 3.27 -1.64
N GLU A 94 -12.49 4.45 -1.17
CA GLU A 94 -11.83 5.71 -1.51
C GLU A 94 -10.38 5.73 -1.03
N ASN A 95 -10.13 5.25 0.19
CA ASN A 95 -8.79 5.14 0.74
C ASN A 95 -7.92 4.16 -0.03
N LEU A 96 -8.46 3.00 -0.44
CA LEU A 96 -7.73 2.03 -1.25
C LEU A 96 -7.43 2.56 -2.66
N GLN A 97 -8.36 3.29 -3.28
CA GLN A 97 -8.12 3.95 -4.56
C GLN A 97 -7.02 5.02 -4.44
N GLN A 98 -7.02 5.78 -3.34
CA GLN A 98 -5.94 6.72 -3.03
C GLN A 98 -4.60 5.98 -2.85
N ALA A 99 -4.59 4.85 -2.13
CA ALA A 99 -3.40 4.03 -1.96
C ALA A 99 -2.84 3.53 -3.31
N ALA A 100 -3.71 3.05 -4.20
CA ALA A 100 -3.33 2.61 -5.54
C ALA A 100 -2.69 3.76 -6.32
N ASN A 101 -3.30 4.95 -6.33
CA ASN A 101 -2.75 6.12 -7.01
C ASN A 101 -1.37 6.51 -6.49
N LEU A 102 -1.14 6.43 -5.18
CA LEU A 102 0.17 6.73 -4.57
C LEU A 102 1.23 5.69 -4.98
N VAL A 103 0.89 4.41 -5.00
CA VAL A 103 1.79 3.33 -5.44
C VAL A 103 2.12 3.46 -6.92
N GLU A 104 1.13 3.64 -7.79
CA GLU A 104 1.35 3.83 -9.23
C GLU A 104 2.19 5.08 -9.50
N LYS A 105 1.99 6.14 -8.71
CA LYS A 105 2.84 7.34 -8.78
C LYS A 105 4.28 7.04 -8.37
N ALA A 106 4.51 6.30 -7.29
CA ALA A 106 5.86 5.91 -6.88
C ALA A 106 6.55 5.04 -7.95
N ILE A 107 5.83 4.12 -8.59
CA ILE A 107 6.33 3.29 -9.69
C ILE A 107 6.67 4.15 -10.92
N SER A 108 5.79 5.09 -11.31
CA SER A 108 6.06 5.97 -12.46
C SER A 108 7.27 6.88 -12.23
N LEU A 109 7.55 7.21 -10.96
CA LEU A 109 8.76 7.90 -10.50
C LEU A 109 9.96 6.96 -10.29
N LYS A 110 9.89 5.73 -10.81
CA LYS A 110 10.99 4.74 -10.84
C LYS A 110 11.45 4.26 -9.46
N MET A 111 10.56 4.18 -8.48
CA MET A 111 10.87 3.47 -7.23
C MET A 111 10.93 1.95 -7.50
N GLU A 112 12.10 1.35 -7.30
CA GLU A 112 12.35 -0.07 -7.59
C GLU A 112 12.21 -1.02 -6.38
N ASP A 113 11.83 -0.48 -5.22
CA ASP A 113 11.71 -1.23 -3.96
C ASP A 113 10.76 -2.43 -4.11
N PHE A 114 11.24 -3.62 -3.76
CA PHE A 114 10.43 -4.85 -3.80
C PHE A 114 9.17 -4.76 -2.95
N ARG A 115 9.23 -4.07 -1.80
CA ARG A 115 8.08 -3.87 -0.91
C ARG A 115 6.97 -3.07 -1.58
N LEU A 116 7.32 -2.15 -2.47
CA LEU A 116 6.32 -1.41 -3.26
C LEU A 116 5.55 -2.33 -4.21
N LYS A 117 6.23 -3.32 -4.80
CA LYS A 117 5.59 -4.33 -5.68
C LYS A 117 4.64 -5.23 -4.89
N VAL A 118 5.05 -5.65 -3.69
CA VAL A 118 4.19 -6.41 -2.78
C VAL A 118 2.96 -5.60 -2.36
N LEU A 119 3.17 -4.35 -1.93
CA LEU A 119 2.09 -3.44 -1.55
C LEU A 119 1.11 -3.19 -2.70
N ARG A 120 1.61 -3.05 -3.93
CA ARG A 120 0.77 -2.92 -5.13
C ARG A 120 -0.16 -4.11 -5.27
N ALA A 121 0.36 -5.34 -5.23
CA ALA A 121 -0.46 -6.56 -5.35
C ALA A 121 -1.52 -6.67 -4.24
N GLN A 122 -1.19 -6.26 -3.01
CA GLN A 122 -2.12 -6.23 -1.88
C GLN A 122 -3.27 -5.24 -2.11
N ILE A 123 -2.96 -3.97 -2.42
CA ILE A 123 -3.98 -2.93 -2.64
C ILE A 123 -4.95 -3.35 -3.74
N TYR A 124 -4.44 -3.90 -4.85
CA TYR A 124 -5.28 -4.34 -5.95
C TYR A 124 -6.16 -5.55 -5.58
N LYS A 125 -5.66 -6.45 -4.72
CA LYS A 125 -6.47 -7.53 -4.14
C LYS A 125 -7.60 -6.98 -3.26
N ASP A 126 -7.29 -6.03 -2.39
CA ASP A 126 -8.30 -5.43 -1.51
C ASP A 126 -9.33 -4.62 -2.32
N LEU A 127 -8.92 -3.92 -3.39
CA LEU A 127 -9.84 -3.30 -4.34
C LEU A 127 -10.75 -4.33 -5.02
N CYS A 128 -10.19 -5.46 -5.47
CA CYS A 128 -10.97 -6.56 -6.03
C CYS A 128 -12.06 -7.03 -5.04
N TYR A 129 -11.67 -7.23 -3.78
CA TYR A 129 -12.60 -7.58 -2.71
C TYR A 129 -13.73 -6.54 -2.52
N ARG A 130 -13.43 -5.23 -2.54
CA ARG A 130 -14.46 -4.17 -2.42
C ARG A 130 -15.54 -4.22 -3.51
N PHE A 131 -15.21 -4.78 -4.68
CA PHE A 131 -16.14 -4.96 -5.78
C PHE A 131 -16.69 -6.38 -5.89
N GLY A 132 -16.29 -7.32 -5.03
CA GLY A 132 -16.61 -8.74 -5.19
C GLY A 132 -17.98 -9.18 -4.68
N ALA A 133 -18.60 -8.44 -3.76
CA ALA A 133 -19.85 -8.88 -3.12
C ALA A 133 -21.10 -8.63 -3.96
N ASP A 134 -22.10 -9.50 -3.79
CA ASP A 134 -23.43 -9.27 -4.33
C ASP A 134 -24.12 -8.14 -3.56
N GLN A 135 -24.33 -7.03 -4.28
CA GLN A 135 -25.04 -5.86 -3.78
C GLN A 135 -26.18 -5.49 -4.74
N SER A 136 -26.77 -6.48 -5.40
CA SER A 136 -27.95 -6.33 -6.27
C SER A 136 -29.16 -5.75 -5.53
N TRP A 137 -29.23 -5.89 -4.20
CA TRP A 137 -30.23 -5.25 -3.35
C TRP A 137 -30.02 -3.73 -3.19
N GLN A 138 -28.79 -3.24 -3.39
CA GLN A 138 -28.40 -1.84 -3.23
C GLN A 138 -28.26 -1.10 -4.57
N PHE A 139 -27.86 -1.81 -5.62
CA PHE A 139 -27.49 -1.23 -6.91
C PHE A 139 -28.42 -1.68 -8.03
N ASN A 140 -28.68 -0.79 -8.98
CA ASN A 140 -29.42 -1.15 -10.19
C ASN A 140 -28.56 -2.02 -11.14
N ALA A 141 -29.22 -2.63 -12.13
CA ALA A 141 -28.57 -3.55 -13.07
C ALA A 141 -27.34 -2.95 -13.78
N LYS A 142 -27.39 -1.67 -14.18
CA LYS A 142 -26.26 -0.99 -14.82
C LYS A 142 -25.07 -0.86 -13.86
N GLN A 143 -25.33 -0.48 -12.62
CA GLN A 143 -24.30 -0.38 -11.58
C GLN A 143 -23.68 -1.75 -11.25
N VAL A 144 -24.49 -2.82 -11.18
CA VAL A 144 -23.99 -4.19 -10.97
C VAL A 144 -23.05 -4.63 -12.09
N ILE A 145 -23.37 -4.30 -13.35
CA ILE A 145 -22.50 -4.59 -14.50
C ILE A 145 -21.15 -3.87 -14.38
N GLU A 146 -21.15 -2.58 -14.04
CA GLU A 146 -19.91 -1.82 -13.85
C GLU A 146 -19.07 -2.35 -12.67
N ARG A 147 -19.72 -2.73 -11.57
CA ARG A 147 -19.03 -3.35 -10.42
C ARG A 147 -18.38 -4.68 -10.81
N ARG A 148 -19.09 -5.54 -11.55
CA ARG A 148 -18.54 -6.79 -12.11
C ARG A 148 -17.32 -6.53 -13.00
N LYS A 149 -17.39 -5.51 -13.85
CA LYS A 149 -16.27 -5.12 -14.73
C LYS A 149 -15.06 -4.67 -13.91
N LEU A 150 -15.26 -3.84 -12.89
CA LEU A 150 -14.20 -3.40 -11.98
C LEU A 150 -13.58 -4.57 -11.22
N PHE A 151 -14.41 -5.48 -10.68
CA PHE A 151 -13.95 -6.71 -10.04
C PHE A 151 -13.02 -7.51 -10.95
N ASN A 152 -13.45 -7.79 -12.19
CA ASN A 152 -12.66 -8.58 -13.13
C ASN A 152 -11.35 -7.89 -13.53
N SER A 153 -11.36 -6.57 -13.74
CA SER A 153 -10.15 -5.79 -14.03
C SER A 153 -9.16 -5.85 -12.86
N TYR A 154 -9.62 -5.64 -11.63
CA TYR A 154 -8.76 -5.72 -10.45
C TYR A 154 -8.28 -7.15 -10.18
N LYS A 155 -9.09 -8.17 -10.44
CA LYS A 155 -8.69 -9.59 -10.39
C LYS A 155 -7.52 -9.87 -11.34
N GLN A 156 -7.61 -9.42 -12.59
CA GLN A 156 -6.54 -9.58 -13.57
C GLN A 156 -5.24 -8.91 -13.13
N LEU A 157 -5.31 -7.67 -12.64
CA LEU A 157 -4.15 -6.94 -12.15
C LEU A 157 -3.54 -7.58 -10.90
N THR A 158 -4.37 -7.98 -9.95
CA THR A 158 -3.95 -8.70 -8.74
C THR A 158 -3.16 -9.95 -9.10
N ASN A 159 -3.71 -10.79 -9.97
CA ASN A 159 -3.08 -12.06 -10.35
C ASN A 159 -1.79 -11.82 -11.12
N LYS A 160 -1.79 -10.88 -12.06
CA LYS A 160 -0.59 -10.47 -12.78
C LYS A 160 0.52 -10.03 -11.82
N PHE A 161 0.23 -9.18 -10.85
CA PHE A 161 1.26 -8.68 -9.92
C PHE A 161 1.77 -9.78 -8.98
N TYR A 162 0.93 -10.71 -8.54
CA TYR A 162 1.42 -11.86 -7.77
C TYR A 162 2.23 -12.85 -8.61
N ASP A 163 1.91 -13.01 -9.90
CA ASP A 163 2.73 -13.80 -10.82
C ASP A 163 4.11 -13.13 -11.04
N GLU A 164 4.16 -11.81 -11.22
CA GLU A 164 5.43 -11.06 -11.28
C GLU A 164 6.25 -11.21 -9.99
N LEU A 165 5.62 -11.19 -8.81
CA LEU A 165 6.29 -11.39 -7.53
C LEU A 165 6.87 -12.81 -7.40
N ALA A 166 6.12 -13.83 -7.82
CA ALA A 166 6.57 -15.22 -7.79
C ALA A 166 7.79 -15.48 -8.69
N GLU A 167 7.94 -14.74 -9.79
CA GLU A 167 9.13 -14.81 -10.65
C GLU A 167 10.34 -14.09 -10.06
N ILE A 168 10.12 -12.99 -9.34
CA ILE A 168 11.18 -12.18 -8.71
C ILE A 168 11.70 -12.85 -7.43
N ASP A 169 10.80 -13.39 -6.61
CA ASP A 169 11.08 -14.01 -5.31
C ASP A 169 10.59 -15.47 -5.31
N LYS A 170 11.36 -16.30 -6.03
CA LYS A 170 11.00 -17.69 -6.32
C LYS A 170 10.88 -18.56 -5.07
N ASP A 171 11.70 -18.28 -4.06
CA ASP A 171 11.71 -19.02 -2.79
C ASP A 171 10.38 -18.85 -2.02
N ASN A 172 9.68 -17.72 -2.23
CA ASN A 172 8.36 -17.44 -1.64
C ASN A 172 7.22 -17.54 -2.66
N SER A 173 7.45 -18.10 -3.86
CA SER A 173 6.47 -18.21 -4.95
C SER A 173 5.13 -18.81 -4.51
N TYR A 174 5.17 -19.83 -3.66
CA TYR A 174 3.98 -20.49 -3.13
C TYR A 174 3.06 -19.54 -2.34
N ASP A 175 3.64 -18.64 -1.55
CA ASP A 175 2.88 -17.66 -0.77
C ASP A 175 2.19 -16.65 -1.70
N TYR A 176 2.86 -16.21 -2.76
CA TYR A 176 2.26 -15.32 -3.76
C TYR A 176 1.13 -15.99 -4.55
N GLN A 177 1.31 -17.25 -4.95
CA GLN A 177 0.28 -18.00 -5.68
C GLN A 177 -0.98 -18.18 -4.84
N LYS A 178 -0.86 -18.39 -3.52
CA LYS A 178 -2.01 -18.42 -2.59
C LYS A 178 -2.77 -17.11 -2.47
N LEU A 179 -2.12 -15.98 -2.76
CA LEU A 179 -2.75 -14.66 -2.64
C LEU A 179 -3.54 -14.25 -3.88
N LYS A 180 -3.44 -14.98 -4.99
CA LYS A 180 -4.23 -14.73 -6.20
C LYS A 180 -5.73 -14.83 -5.94
N GLU A 181 -6.50 -14.03 -6.66
CA GLU A 181 -7.95 -14.08 -6.64
C GLU A 181 -8.45 -15.09 -7.68
N THR A 182 -9.19 -16.09 -7.22
CA THR A 182 -9.72 -17.18 -8.05
C THR A 182 -11.24 -17.14 -8.16
N SER A 183 -11.93 -16.44 -7.26
CA SER A 183 -13.38 -16.37 -7.16
C SER A 183 -14.04 -15.78 -8.41
N GLU A 184 -15.24 -16.23 -8.72
CA GLU A 184 -16.11 -15.59 -9.70
C GLU A 184 -16.92 -14.46 -9.05
N TYR A 185 -17.43 -13.53 -9.86
CA TYR A 185 -18.35 -12.50 -9.37
C TYR A 185 -19.81 -13.02 -9.40
N PRO A 186 -20.60 -12.80 -8.33
CA PRO A 186 -20.17 -12.31 -7.03
C PRO A 186 -19.42 -13.40 -6.25
N ILE A 187 -18.51 -12.99 -5.37
CA ILE A 187 -17.81 -13.90 -4.46
C ILE A 187 -18.87 -14.58 -3.58
N LYS A 188 -19.00 -15.89 -3.71
CA LYS A 188 -19.89 -16.69 -2.87
C LYS A 188 -19.24 -16.86 -1.50
N SER A 189 -19.97 -16.45 -0.46
CA SER A 189 -19.64 -16.69 0.95
C SER A 189 -19.92 -18.13 1.36
#